data_AF-A0A256HH71-F1
#
_entry.id   AF-A0A256HH71-F1
#
_cell.length_a   1.000
_cell.length_b   1.000
_cell.length_c   1.000
_cell.angle_alpha   90.00
_cell.angle_beta   90.00
_cell.angle_gamma   90.00
#
_symmetry.space_group_name_H-M   'P 1'
#
loop_
_entity.id
_entity.type
_entity.pdbx_description
1 polymer ?
#
loop_
_entity_poly.entity_id
_entity_poly.type
_entity_poly.pdbx_seq_one_letter_code
_entity_poly.pdbx_strand_id
1 'polypeptide(L)'
;MSADGSELPTLVYEYLNRSTDPLASAAGDDRSSWVHPSVSVNERGDDLVERLLAAERRPGEVFEAVLNPSPETVTPAFIADTAVQYDDVVGFAAPSSQLYDDLFYAVYEAMAETGAVLTTKYPRHEVYGRLSAMDPLVIDSTPGAEADGGVDIATSDAGSVRCGDLTSLGVAAERATMRLATDDRPGTFAIATMTQLLAHHDARTLDRFLHELVGQWRNQGVGGLVHLPPTTDVDGADRFGAAHLDYVIEIRTGDGQIEARVSGKQGVAPTWQVVGSAPCSDSEASVRLVDRQLSGTADEGGGESTSE
;
A
#
# COMPACT_ATOMS: atom_id res chain seq x y z
N MET A 1 -14.75 -22.71 -18.63
CA MET A 1 -14.07 -21.64 -19.39
C MET A 1 -14.27 -20.34 -18.62
N SER A 2 -13.23 -19.51 -18.58
CA SER A 2 -13.10 -18.20 -17.91
C SER A 2 -12.20 -18.20 -16.67
N ALA A 3 -10.89 -18.16 -16.94
CA ALA A 3 -9.86 -17.56 -16.10
C ALA A 3 -8.70 -17.12 -17.02
N ASP A 4 -9.01 -16.35 -18.07
CA ASP A 4 -7.97 -15.57 -18.77
C ASP A 4 -7.69 -14.34 -17.90
N GLY A 5 -7.05 -14.58 -16.75
CA GLY A 5 -6.40 -13.52 -16.00
C GLY A 5 -5.35 -12.92 -16.93
N SER A 6 -5.40 -11.60 -17.14
CA SER A 6 -4.37 -10.92 -17.92
C SER A 6 -3.02 -11.25 -17.28
N GLU A 7 -2.08 -11.83 -18.03
CA GLU A 7 -0.70 -12.08 -17.55
C GLU A 7 0.07 -10.76 -17.42
N LEU A 8 -0.43 -9.70 -18.07
CA LEU A 8 0.19 -8.39 -18.16
C LEU A 8 0.59 -7.77 -16.81
N PRO A 9 -0.24 -7.76 -15.74
CA PRO A 9 0.14 -7.18 -14.46
C PRO A 9 1.37 -7.85 -13.82
N THR A 10 1.44 -9.17 -13.90
CA THR A 10 2.58 -9.95 -13.39
C THR A 10 3.84 -9.66 -14.19
N LEU A 11 3.73 -9.58 -15.52
CA LEU A 11 4.86 -9.25 -16.39
C LEU A 11 5.35 -7.81 -16.16
N VAL A 12 4.43 -6.86 -15.96
CA VAL A 12 4.76 -5.45 -15.65
C VAL A 12 5.49 -5.38 -14.32
N TYR A 13 5.00 -6.08 -13.29
CA TYR A 13 5.67 -6.18 -11.99
C TYR A 13 7.09 -6.76 -12.11
N GLU A 14 7.25 -7.89 -12.82
CA GLU A 14 8.57 -8.50 -13.04
C GLU A 14 9.51 -7.55 -13.78
N TYR A 15 9.01 -6.82 -14.78
CA TYR A 15 9.80 -5.87 -15.55
C TYR A 15 10.26 -4.67 -14.72
N LEU A 16 9.35 -4.10 -13.92
CA LEU A 16 9.65 -2.96 -13.04
C LEU A 16 10.70 -3.33 -11.98
N ASN A 17 10.65 -4.57 -11.49
CA ASN A 17 11.48 -5.05 -10.38
C ASN A 17 12.64 -5.97 -10.82
N ARG A 18 12.96 -6.01 -12.12
CA ARG A 18 14.02 -6.90 -12.64
C ARG A 18 15.42 -6.62 -12.08
N SER A 19 15.71 -5.37 -11.69
CA SER A 19 17.03 -4.95 -11.21
C SER A 19 17.24 -5.15 -9.72
N THR A 20 16.20 -5.53 -8.98
CA THR A 20 16.29 -5.87 -7.55
C THR A 20 16.65 -7.34 -7.32
N ASP A 21 16.84 -8.14 -8.38
CA ASP A 21 17.40 -9.50 -8.29
C ASP A 21 18.89 -9.44 -7.90
N PRO A 22 19.28 -9.87 -6.68
CA PRO A 22 20.65 -9.77 -6.19
C PRO A 22 21.64 -10.62 -7.01
N LEU A 23 21.17 -11.56 -7.83
CA LEU A 23 22.01 -12.38 -8.71
C LEU A 23 22.37 -11.68 -10.04
N ALA A 24 21.63 -10.63 -10.42
CA ALA A 24 21.89 -9.90 -11.66
C ALA A 24 23.14 -9.00 -11.58
N SER A 25 23.66 -8.74 -10.38
CA SER A 25 24.80 -7.82 -10.16
C SER A 25 26.18 -8.46 -10.40
N ALA A 26 26.28 -9.76 -10.72
CA ALA A 26 27.57 -10.48 -10.70
C ALA A 26 28.00 -11.15 -12.02
N ALA A 27 27.32 -10.94 -13.14
CA ALA A 27 27.71 -11.56 -14.41
C ALA A 27 27.71 -10.54 -15.55
N GLY A 28 28.87 -9.91 -15.78
CA GLY A 28 29.04 -8.98 -16.90
C GLY A 28 30.40 -8.32 -16.92
N ASP A 29 31.47 -9.11 -16.80
CA ASP A 29 32.79 -8.65 -17.22
C ASP A 29 32.78 -8.58 -18.76
N ASP A 30 33.24 -7.44 -19.27
CA ASP A 30 33.52 -7.17 -20.69
C ASP A 30 32.33 -6.92 -21.64
N ARG A 31 31.76 -5.70 -21.62
CA ARG A 31 31.15 -5.04 -22.80
C ARG A 31 30.95 -3.52 -22.60
N SER A 32 31.77 -2.74 -23.31
CA SER A 32 31.51 -1.37 -23.78
C SER A 32 31.23 -0.28 -22.73
N SER A 33 32.26 0.54 -22.44
CA SER A 33 32.26 1.70 -21.53
C SER A 33 31.35 2.89 -21.91
N TRP A 34 30.33 2.70 -22.74
CA TRP A 34 29.47 3.76 -23.29
C TRP A 34 27.97 3.52 -23.05
N VAL A 35 27.59 2.36 -22.51
CA VAL A 35 26.20 1.98 -22.29
C VAL A 35 26.00 1.82 -20.79
N HIS A 36 25.07 2.58 -20.22
CA HIS A 36 24.74 2.48 -18.80
C HIS A 36 24.23 1.05 -18.51
N PRO A 37 24.59 0.40 -17.38
CA PRO A 37 24.16 -0.98 -17.06
C PRO A 37 22.63 -1.19 -17.06
N SER A 38 21.85 -0.12 -16.97
CA SER A 38 20.38 -0.13 -17.11
C SER A 38 19.88 -0.30 -18.55
N VAL A 39 20.77 -0.21 -19.55
CA VAL A 39 20.49 -0.29 -20.98
C VAL A 39 20.93 -1.64 -21.57
N SER A 40 21.77 -2.41 -20.87
CA SER A 40 22.03 -3.80 -21.25
C SER A 40 20.88 -4.69 -20.79
N VAL A 41 20.04 -5.10 -21.73
CA VAL A 41 19.07 -6.16 -21.51
C VAL A 41 19.82 -7.49 -21.65
N ASN A 42 19.78 -8.33 -20.62
CA ASN A 42 20.27 -9.70 -20.72
C ASN A 42 19.24 -10.56 -21.47
N GLU A 43 19.59 -11.78 -21.89
CA GLU A 43 18.67 -12.67 -22.63
C GLU A 43 17.30 -12.85 -21.92
N ARG A 44 17.30 -12.82 -20.57
CA ARG A 44 16.08 -12.86 -19.75
C ARG A 44 15.21 -11.60 -19.90
N GLY A 45 15.82 -10.44 -20.00
CA GLY A 45 15.09 -9.19 -20.19
C GLY A 45 14.52 -9.05 -21.60
N ASP A 46 15.18 -9.62 -22.62
CA ASP A 46 14.67 -9.61 -24.00
C ASP A 46 13.42 -10.51 -24.10
N ASP A 47 13.46 -11.70 -23.51
CA ASP A 47 12.29 -12.59 -23.40
C ASP A 47 11.12 -11.93 -22.66
N LEU A 48 11.39 -11.22 -21.56
CA LEU A 48 10.36 -10.52 -20.80
C LEU A 48 9.69 -9.40 -21.60
N VAL A 49 10.45 -8.64 -22.38
CA VAL A 49 9.91 -7.59 -23.26
C VAL A 49 9.07 -8.21 -24.37
N GLU A 50 9.49 -9.32 -24.98
CA GLU A 50 8.70 -10.04 -25.97
C GLU A 50 7.37 -10.55 -25.39
N ARG A 51 7.41 -11.16 -24.19
CA ARG A 51 6.21 -11.62 -23.47
C ARG A 51 5.26 -10.47 -23.12
N LEU A 52 5.80 -9.34 -22.66
CA LEU A 52 5.02 -8.13 -22.40
C LEU A 52 4.27 -7.68 -23.66
N LEU A 53 5.00 -7.50 -24.77
CA LEU A 53 4.41 -7.04 -26.04
C LEU A 53 3.39 -8.05 -26.59
N ALA A 54 3.60 -9.35 -26.38
CA ALA A 54 2.65 -10.39 -26.75
C ALA A 54 1.37 -10.38 -25.89
N ALA A 55 1.45 -9.90 -24.64
CA ALA A 55 0.33 -9.78 -23.72
C ALA A 55 -0.54 -8.53 -23.95
N GLU A 56 -0.11 -7.58 -24.80
CA GLU A 56 -0.90 -6.39 -25.13
C GLU A 56 -2.23 -6.77 -25.79
N ARG A 57 -3.34 -6.24 -25.24
CA ARG A 57 -4.67 -6.32 -25.89
C ARG A 57 -4.86 -5.18 -26.87
N ARG A 58 -4.20 -4.05 -26.62
CA ARG A 58 -4.16 -2.88 -27.50
C ARG A 58 -2.73 -2.34 -27.61
N PRO A 59 -2.34 -1.81 -28.78
CA PRO A 59 -1.02 -1.19 -28.93
C PRO A 59 -0.76 -0.11 -27.87
N GLY A 60 0.36 -0.22 -27.16
CA GLY A 60 0.81 0.77 -26.18
C GLY A 60 0.30 0.56 -24.75
N GLU A 61 -0.49 -0.48 -24.50
CA GLU A 61 -0.97 -0.84 -23.16
C GLU A 61 0.17 -1.17 -22.18
N VAL A 62 1.19 -1.91 -22.65
CA VAL A 62 2.38 -2.21 -21.83
C VAL A 62 3.11 -0.93 -21.48
N PHE A 63 3.28 -0.04 -22.46
CA PHE A 63 3.99 1.21 -22.25
C PHE A 63 3.29 2.09 -21.20
N GLU A 64 1.97 2.22 -21.29
CA GLU A 64 1.16 2.92 -20.27
C GLU A 64 1.30 2.26 -18.89
N ALA A 65 1.19 0.93 -18.82
CA ALA A 65 1.25 0.18 -17.58
C ALA A 65 2.64 0.22 -16.90
N VAL A 66 3.71 0.27 -17.69
CA VAL A 66 5.09 0.40 -17.18
C VAL A 66 5.40 1.83 -16.74
N LEU A 67 4.89 2.84 -17.43
CA LEU A 67 5.12 4.24 -17.04
C LEU A 67 4.29 4.66 -15.83
N ASN A 68 3.04 4.21 -15.76
CA ASN A 68 2.10 4.55 -14.69
C ASN A 68 1.45 3.28 -14.12
N PRO A 69 2.22 2.40 -13.45
CA PRO A 69 1.67 1.21 -12.80
C PRO A 69 0.57 1.60 -11.82
N SER A 70 -0.61 0.98 -11.99
CA SER A 70 -1.72 1.12 -11.05
C SER A 70 -1.47 0.24 -9.82
N PRO A 71 -1.55 0.79 -8.59
CA PRO A 71 -1.47 0.04 -7.35
C PRO A 71 -2.38 -1.20 -7.32
N GLU A 72 -3.65 -1.04 -7.70
CA GLU A 72 -4.65 -2.11 -7.70
C GLU A 72 -4.25 -3.27 -8.62
N THR A 73 -3.55 -2.97 -9.71
CA THR A 73 -3.17 -3.96 -10.72
C THR A 73 -1.87 -4.67 -10.37
N VAL A 74 -0.90 -3.98 -9.80
CA VAL A 74 0.44 -4.51 -9.51
C VAL A 74 0.53 -5.18 -8.14
N THR A 75 -0.28 -4.74 -7.17
CA THR A 75 -0.27 -5.27 -5.80
C THR A 75 -0.45 -6.79 -5.71
N PRO A 76 -1.37 -7.44 -6.47
CA PRO A 76 -1.49 -8.89 -6.45
C PRO A 76 -0.20 -9.63 -6.81
N ALA A 77 0.58 -9.10 -7.76
CA ALA A 77 1.87 -9.68 -8.14
C ALA A 77 2.91 -9.53 -7.02
N PHE A 78 2.94 -8.39 -6.33
CA PHE A 78 3.79 -8.15 -5.16
C PHE A 78 3.45 -9.10 -3.99
N ILE A 79 2.16 -9.30 -3.70
CA ILE A 79 1.70 -10.22 -2.64
C ILE A 79 2.09 -11.67 -2.97
N ALA A 80 1.94 -12.07 -4.24
CA ALA A 80 2.37 -13.39 -4.70
C ALA A 80 3.89 -13.58 -4.62
N ASP A 81 4.68 -12.61 -5.08
CA ASP A 81 6.16 -12.64 -5.09
C ASP A 81 6.74 -12.71 -3.67
N THR A 82 6.16 -11.95 -2.74
CA THR A 82 6.57 -11.95 -1.33
C THR A 82 5.88 -13.03 -0.49
N ALA A 83 5.09 -13.90 -1.14
CA ALA A 83 4.38 -15.04 -0.59
C ALA A 83 3.51 -14.70 0.64
N VAL A 84 2.91 -13.50 0.68
CA VAL A 84 2.02 -13.10 1.78
C VAL A 84 0.79 -14.01 1.80
N GLN A 85 0.50 -14.62 2.95
CA GLN A 85 -0.62 -15.55 3.12
C GLN A 85 -1.79 -14.88 3.83
N TYR A 86 -2.99 -15.42 3.63
CA TYR A 86 -4.23 -14.92 4.25
C TYR A 86 -4.29 -15.15 5.77
N ASP A 87 -3.52 -16.11 6.28
CA ASP A 87 -3.42 -16.47 7.70
C ASP A 87 -2.26 -15.77 8.43
N ASP A 88 -1.45 -14.97 7.72
CA ASP A 88 -0.42 -14.13 8.31
C ASP A 88 -1.04 -12.91 9.01
N VAL A 89 -0.40 -12.44 10.09
CA VAL A 89 -0.73 -11.19 10.78
C VAL A 89 0.29 -10.11 10.39
N VAL A 90 -0.10 -9.24 9.45
CA VAL A 90 0.77 -8.31 8.74
C VAL A 90 0.49 -6.86 9.14
N GLY A 91 1.55 -6.12 9.42
CA GLY A 91 1.50 -4.67 9.54
C GLY A 91 1.62 -3.99 8.19
N PHE A 92 0.77 -3.01 7.91
CA PHE A 92 0.91 -2.12 6.77
C PHE A 92 1.37 -0.75 7.27
N ALA A 93 2.66 -0.46 7.12
CA ALA A 93 3.28 0.78 7.58
C ALA A 93 3.34 1.79 6.43
N ALA A 94 2.35 2.67 6.38
CA ALA A 94 2.26 3.74 5.41
C ALA A 94 1.73 5.03 6.06
N PRO A 95 1.98 6.21 5.46
CA PRO A 95 1.30 7.43 5.86
C PRO A 95 -0.23 7.31 5.71
N SER A 96 -0.99 7.94 6.59
CA SER A 96 -2.47 7.94 6.53
C SER A 96 -3.00 8.95 5.50
N SER A 97 -2.77 8.71 4.21
CA SER A 97 -3.32 9.46 3.07
C SER A 97 -4.25 8.57 2.23
N GLN A 98 -5.13 9.17 1.44
CA GLN A 98 -6.07 8.42 0.58
C GLN A 98 -5.35 7.43 -0.35
N LEU A 99 -4.23 7.84 -0.94
CA LEU A 99 -3.42 6.98 -1.80
C LEU A 99 -2.98 5.68 -1.11
N TYR A 100 -2.55 5.80 0.15
CA TYR A 100 -2.08 4.65 0.91
C TYR A 100 -3.21 3.83 1.51
N ASP A 101 -4.36 4.45 1.79
CA ASP A 101 -5.56 3.72 2.19
C ASP A 101 -6.09 2.89 1.02
N ASP A 102 -6.11 3.43 -0.19
CA ASP A 102 -6.52 2.68 -1.39
C ASP A 102 -5.53 1.52 -1.66
N LEU A 103 -4.22 1.74 -1.49
CA LEU A 103 -3.22 0.67 -1.55
C LEU A 103 -3.40 -0.39 -0.43
N PHE A 104 -3.77 0.03 0.79
CA PHE A 104 -4.07 -0.89 1.88
C PHE A 104 -5.24 -1.82 1.51
N TYR A 105 -6.31 -1.28 0.93
CA TYR A 105 -7.45 -2.09 0.48
C TYR A 105 -7.07 -3.00 -0.69
N ALA A 106 -6.22 -2.55 -1.62
CA ALA A 106 -5.70 -3.40 -2.69
C ALA A 106 -4.85 -4.57 -2.16
N VAL A 107 -4.00 -4.33 -1.15
CA VAL A 107 -3.23 -5.39 -0.47
C VAL A 107 -4.18 -6.37 0.21
N TYR A 108 -5.17 -5.85 0.94
CA TYR A 108 -6.15 -6.67 1.64
C TYR A 108 -6.95 -7.57 0.69
N GLU A 109 -7.44 -7.02 -0.42
CA GLU A 109 -8.18 -7.76 -1.46
C GLU A 109 -7.30 -8.79 -2.16
N ALA A 110 -6.00 -8.53 -2.31
CA ALA A 110 -5.05 -9.48 -2.87
C ALA A 110 -4.69 -10.63 -1.93
N MET A 111 -4.85 -10.46 -0.61
CA MET A 111 -4.49 -11.48 0.39
C MET A 111 -5.55 -12.57 0.55
N ALA A 112 -6.84 -12.25 0.39
CA ALA A 112 -7.93 -13.15 0.77
C ALA A 112 -9.14 -13.06 -0.15
N GLU A 113 -9.97 -14.11 -0.17
CA GLU A 113 -11.21 -14.17 -0.96
C GLU A 113 -12.42 -13.61 -0.19
N THR A 114 -12.37 -13.66 1.14
CA THR A 114 -13.37 -13.07 2.03
C THR A 114 -12.68 -12.38 3.20
N GLY A 115 -13.42 -11.60 3.98
CA GLY A 115 -12.82 -10.97 5.13
C GLY A 115 -13.75 -10.06 5.92
N ALA A 116 -13.20 -9.49 6.98
CA ALA A 116 -13.88 -8.50 7.81
C ALA A 116 -13.02 -7.25 7.94
N VAL A 117 -13.64 -6.08 7.89
CA VAL A 117 -12.95 -4.79 7.96
C VAL A 117 -13.48 -4.00 9.15
N LEU A 118 -12.59 -3.66 10.09
CA LEU A 118 -12.82 -2.57 11.04
C LEU A 118 -12.38 -1.25 10.40
N THR A 119 -13.34 -0.41 10.06
CA THR A 119 -13.09 0.93 9.51
C THR A 119 -13.38 2.00 10.55
N THR A 120 -12.46 2.96 10.65
CA THR A 120 -12.61 4.15 11.50
C THR A 120 -12.64 5.43 10.67
N LYS A 121 -12.09 5.40 9.45
CA LYS A 121 -11.96 6.58 8.60
C LYS A 121 -13.04 6.70 7.53
N TYR A 122 -13.48 5.58 6.96
CA TYR A 122 -14.39 5.55 5.81
C TYR A 122 -15.69 4.84 6.17
N PRO A 123 -16.85 5.43 5.84
CA PRO A 123 -18.13 4.77 6.10
C PRO A 123 -18.28 3.49 5.27
N ARG A 124 -19.19 2.62 5.70
CA ARG A 124 -19.42 1.30 5.10
C ARG A 124 -19.54 1.28 3.57
N HIS A 125 -20.32 2.19 2.99
CA HIS A 125 -20.54 2.24 1.53
C HIS A 125 -19.26 2.56 0.76
N GLU A 126 -18.38 3.35 1.36
CA GLU A 126 -17.09 3.71 0.80
C GLU A 126 -16.08 2.56 0.89
N VAL A 127 -16.16 1.72 1.92
CA VAL A 127 -15.35 0.49 2.03
C VAL A 127 -15.77 -0.51 0.94
N TYR A 128 -17.07 -0.74 0.76
CA TYR A 128 -17.57 -1.60 -0.32
C TYR A 128 -17.19 -1.09 -1.72
N GLY A 129 -17.13 0.23 -1.91
CA GLY A 129 -16.68 0.81 -3.17
C GLY A 129 -15.20 0.56 -3.48
N ARG A 130 -14.37 0.29 -2.47
CA ARG A 130 -12.92 0.03 -2.61
C ARG A 130 -12.57 -1.45 -2.73
N LEU A 131 -13.51 -2.35 -2.40
CA LEU A 131 -13.32 -3.80 -2.45
C LEU A 131 -14.24 -4.36 -3.53
N SER A 132 -13.73 -4.39 -4.75
CA SER A 132 -14.51 -4.70 -5.95
C SER A 132 -14.69 -6.21 -6.19
N ALA A 133 -13.76 -7.02 -5.68
CA ALA A 133 -13.69 -8.47 -5.80
C ALA A 133 -14.05 -9.21 -4.50
N MET A 134 -14.24 -8.49 -3.39
CA MET A 134 -14.60 -9.05 -2.08
C MET A 134 -15.88 -8.41 -1.52
N ASP A 135 -16.76 -9.23 -0.93
CA ASP A 135 -17.88 -8.77 -0.09
C ASP A 135 -17.53 -8.93 1.41
N PRO A 136 -16.94 -7.91 2.06
CA PRO A 136 -16.50 -8.01 3.44
C PRO A 136 -17.62 -7.81 4.46
N LEU A 137 -17.43 -8.39 5.64
CA LEU A 137 -18.14 -7.94 6.84
C LEU A 137 -17.54 -6.63 7.34
N VAL A 138 -18.29 -5.53 7.29
CA VAL A 138 -17.79 -4.22 7.73
C VAL A 138 -18.28 -3.89 9.15
N ILE A 139 -17.33 -3.67 10.06
CA ILE A 139 -17.53 -3.04 11.36
C ILE A 139 -17.26 -1.55 11.16
N ASP A 140 -18.34 -0.78 10.97
CA ASP A 140 -18.26 0.66 10.78
C ASP A 140 -18.18 1.36 12.14
N SER A 141 -17.06 2.04 12.39
CA SER A 141 -16.81 2.86 13.57
C SER A 141 -16.40 4.28 13.20
N THR A 142 -16.76 4.72 11.99
CA THR A 142 -16.47 6.07 11.53
C THR A 142 -17.23 7.11 12.37
N PRO A 143 -16.54 8.12 12.93
CA PRO A 143 -17.23 9.18 13.68
C PRO A 143 -18.33 9.84 12.85
N GLY A 144 -19.57 9.83 13.38
CA GLY A 144 -20.74 10.40 12.69
C GLY A 144 -21.49 9.43 11.77
N ALA A 145 -21.03 8.19 11.59
CA ALA A 145 -21.73 7.15 10.81
C ALA A 145 -23.06 6.70 11.45
N GLU A 146 -23.36 7.11 12.69
CA GLU A 146 -24.62 6.77 13.38
C GLU A 146 -25.88 7.24 12.64
N ALA A 147 -25.75 8.17 11.68
CA ALA A 147 -26.85 8.71 10.88
C ALA A 147 -27.13 7.95 9.58
N ASP A 148 -26.16 7.20 9.05
CA ASP A 148 -26.31 6.40 7.82
C ASP A 148 -26.39 4.93 8.21
N GLY A 149 -27.62 4.46 8.44
CA GLY A 149 -27.92 3.11 8.92
C GLY A 149 -27.10 2.02 8.22
N GLY A 150 -26.23 1.36 8.98
CA GLY A 150 -25.38 0.28 8.51
C GLY A 150 -25.33 -0.89 9.48
N VAL A 151 -26.48 -1.46 9.83
CA VAL A 151 -26.56 -2.77 10.48
C VAL A 151 -26.95 -3.80 9.42
N ASP A 152 -25.97 -4.38 8.75
CA ASP A 152 -26.11 -5.77 8.27
C ASP A 152 -25.37 -6.68 9.24
N ILE A 153 -25.93 -6.72 10.45
CA ILE A 153 -25.93 -7.89 11.30
C ILE A 153 -27.36 -8.39 11.16
N ALA A 154 -27.55 -9.49 10.46
CA ALA A 154 -28.78 -10.27 10.57
C ALA A 154 -28.83 -10.87 11.99
N THR A 155 -29.04 -10.02 12.99
CA THR A 155 -29.35 -10.28 14.39
C THR A 155 -29.49 -8.92 15.08
N SER A 156 -30.70 -8.64 15.54
CA SER A 156 -31.02 -7.60 16.51
C SER A 156 -30.03 -7.62 17.69
N ASP A 157 -29.63 -6.43 18.17
CA ASP A 157 -28.96 -6.11 19.46
C ASP A 157 -27.51 -5.61 19.45
N ALA A 158 -26.85 -5.42 18.32
CA ALA A 158 -25.57 -4.68 18.30
C ALA A 158 -25.83 -3.19 18.00
N GLY A 159 -25.75 -2.35 19.04
CA GLY A 159 -25.76 -0.90 18.88
C GLY A 159 -24.58 -0.39 18.03
N SER A 160 -24.67 0.86 17.57
CA SER A 160 -23.57 1.59 16.89
C SER A 160 -22.23 1.32 17.58
N VAL A 161 -21.25 0.80 16.82
CA VAL A 161 -19.90 0.55 17.35
C VAL A 161 -19.10 1.84 17.22
N ARG A 162 -18.67 2.41 18.34
CA ARG A 162 -17.97 3.70 18.37
C ARG A 162 -16.46 3.49 18.45
N CYS A 163 -15.71 4.29 17.71
CA CYS A 163 -14.23 4.33 17.77
C CYS A 163 -13.71 4.48 19.21
N GLY A 164 -14.42 5.23 20.07
CA GLY A 164 -14.08 5.45 21.48
C GLY A 164 -14.41 4.28 22.44
N ASP A 165 -14.98 3.17 21.96
CA ASP A 165 -15.33 2.02 22.80
C ASP A 165 -14.64 0.74 22.31
N LEU A 166 -13.43 0.50 22.81
CA LEU A 166 -12.64 -0.70 22.49
C LEU A 166 -13.31 -2.01 22.94
N THR A 167 -14.22 -1.96 23.91
CA THR A 167 -14.92 -3.18 24.37
C THR A 167 -15.93 -3.61 23.32
N SER A 168 -16.78 -2.68 22.86
CA SER A 168 -17.74 -2.96 21.79
C SER A 168 -17.04 -3.34 20.48
N LEU A 169 -15.93 -2.68 20.17
CA LEU A 169 -15.06 -3.04 19.04
C LEU A 169 -14.51 -4.47 19.17
N GLY A 170 -13.99 -4.84 20.34
CA GLY A 170 -13.48 -6.18 20.60
C GLY A 170 -14.55 -7.26 20.43
N VAL A 171 -15.75 -7.05 20.97
CA VAL A 171 -16.87 -7.99 20.81
C VAL A 171 -17.32 -8.09 19.34
N ALA A 172 -17.35 -6.98 18.60
CA ALA A 172 -17.67 -6.98 17.19
C ALA A 172 -16.60 -7.73 16.37
N ALA A 173 -15.33 -7.51 16.68
CA ALA A 173 -14.20 -8.20 16.07
C ALA A 173 -14.22 -9.71 16.37
N GLU A 174 -14.55 -10.11 17.60
CA GLU A 174 -14.75 -11.52 17.99
C GLU A 174 -15.78 -12.23 17.12
N ARG A 175 -16.95 -11.63 16.97
CA ARG A 175 -18.03 -12.19 16.14
C ARG A 175 -17.63 -12.27 14.67
N ALA A 176 -16.95 -11.25 14.18
CA ALA A 176 -16.46 -11.21 12.81
C ALA A 176 -15.40 -12.28 12.55
N THR A 177 -14.40 -12.42 13.42
CA THR A 177 -13.39 -13.49 13.31
C THR A 177 -14.02 -14.88 13.39
N MET A 178 -14.97 -15.10 14.30
CA MET A 178 -15.66 -16.39 14.39
C MET A 178 -16.40 -16.71 13.09
N ARG A 179 -17.03 -15.72 12.45
CA ARG A 179 -17.69 -15.91 11.16
C ARG A 179 -16.70 -16.26 10.05
N LEU A 180 -15.55 -15.58 10.00
CA LEU A 180 -14.48 -15.89 9.04
C LEU A 180 -13.93 -17.30 9.24
N ALA A 181 -13.68 -17.70 10.49
CA ALA A 181 -13.16 -19.02 10.82
C ALA A 181 -14.11 -20.18 10.46
N THR A 182 -15.40 -19.89 10.29
CA THR A 182 -16.42 -20.86 9.85
C THR A 182 -16.71 -20.83 8.35
N ASP A 183 -16.17 -19.87 7.61
CA ASP A 183 -16.27 -19.83 6.14
C ASP A 183 -15.24 -20.81 5.55
N ASP A 184 -15.62 -21.51 4.49
CA ASP A 184 -14.73 -22.47 3.81
C ASP A 184 -13.69 -21.77 2.93
N ARG A 185 -13.83 -20.46 2.70
CA ARG A 185 -12.93 -19.65 1.87
C ARG A 185 -11.82 -18.98 2.70
N PRO A 186 -10.63 -18.74 2.13
CA PRO A 186 -9.56 -17.98 2.77
C PRO A 186 -10.04 -16.61 3.26
N GLY A 187 -9.95 -16.38 4.57
CA GLY A 187 -10.47 -15.20 5.24
C GLY A 187 -9.42 -14.44 6.04
N THR A 188 -9.38 -13.12 5.91
CA THR A 188 -8.48 -12.22 6.66
C THR A 188 -9.28 -11.11 7.35
N PHE A 189 -8.78 -10.60 8.48
CA PHE A 189 -9.34 -9.44 9.16
C PHE A 189 -8.50 -8.18 8.91
N ALA A 190 -9.12 -7.06 8.53
CA ALA A 190 -8.43 -5.77 8.32
C ALA A 190 -8.78 -4.71 9.37
N ILE A 191 -7.81 -3.86 9.74
CA ILE A 191 -8.02 -2.64 10.54
C ILE A 191 -7.53 -1.41 9.76
N ALA A 192 -8.47 -0.57 9.32
CA ALA A 192 -8.25 0.58 8.42
C ALA A 192 -8.71 1.90 9.07
N THR A 193 -8.12 2.39 10.15
CA THR A 193 -6.69 2.41 10.51
C THR A 193 -6.51 2.54 12.02
N MET A 194 -5.35 2.11 12.55
CA MET A 194 -4.98 2.33 13.95
C MET A 194 -4.73 3.81 14.27
N THR A 195 -4.40 4.64 13.27
CA THR A 195 -4.12 6.07 13.45
C THR A 195 -5.32 6.81 14.07
N GLN A 196 -6.54 6.49 13.64
CA GLN A 196 -7.73 7.12 14.23
C GLN A 196 -8.05 6.59 15.63
N LEU A 197 -7.78 5.32 15.91
CA LEU A 197 -7.97 4.77 17.26
C LEU A 197 -7.05 5.45 18.28
N LEU A 198 -5.83 5.82 17.88
CA LEU A 198 -4.91 6.63 18.71
C LEU A 198 -5.42 8.03 19.02
N ALA A 199 -6.38 8.57 18.26
CA ALA A 199 -7.00 9.84 18.58
C ALA A 199 -7.99 9.73 19.77
N HIS A 200 -8.46 8.51 20.07
CA HIS A 200 -9.43 8.23 21.13
C HIS A 200 -8.84 7.49 22.33
N HIS A 201 -7.73 6.77 22.14
CA HIS A 201 -7.12 5.89 23.13
C HIS A 201 -5.62 6.14 23.25
N ASP A 202 -5.07 5.96 24.44
CA ASP A 202 -3.62 5.99 24.60
C ASP A 202 -2.97 4.76 23.94
N ALA A 203 -1.71 4.92 23.52
CA ALA A 203 -0.98 3.89 22.79
C ALA A 203 -0.87 2.57 23.55
N ARG A 204 -0.77 2.57 24.88
CA ARG A 204 -0.63 1.34 25.67
C ARG A 204 -1.95 0.57 25.72
N THR A 205 -3.06 1.27 25.88
CA THR A 205 -4.40 0.66 25.83
C THR A 205 -4.66 0.06 24.45
N LEU A 206 -4.29 0.77 23.39
CA LEU A 206 -4.46 0.29 22.02
C LEU A 206 -3.52 -0.87 21.67
N ASP A 207 -2.29 -0.88 22.18
CA ASP A 207 -1.35 -2.00 22.01
C ASP A 207 -1.88 -3.28 22.67
N ARG A 208 -2.44 -3.17 23.89
CA ARG A 208 -3.12 -4.30 24.54
C ARG A 208 -4.33 -4.77 23.74
N PHE A 209 -5.12 -3.85 23.20
CA PHE A 209 -6.26 -4.20 22.34
C PHE A 209 -5.81 -4.99 21.10
N LEU A 210 -4.76 -4.52 20.42
CA LEU A 210 -4.18 -5.23 19.28
C LEU A 210 -3.64 -6.60 19.69
N HIS A 211 -2.97 -6.71 20.84
CA HIS A 211 -2.48 -7.98 21.38
C HIS A 211 -3.61 -9.03 21.53
N GLU A 212 -4.73 -8.63 22.14
CA GLU A 212 -5.88 -9.52 22.33
C GLU A 212 -6.52 -9.92 20.99
N LEU A 213 -6.68 -8.96 20.05
CA LEU A 213 -7.20 -9.25 18.71
C LEU A 213 -6.33 -10.26 17.95
N VAL A 214 -5.01 -10.04 17.95
CA VAL A 214 -4.06 -10.95 17.28
C VAL A 214 -4.09 -12.34 17.93
N GLY A 215 -4.17 -12.42 19.27
CA GLY A 215 -4.32 -13.68 19.97
C GLY A 215 -5.59 -14.43 19.55
N GLN A 216 -6.71 -13.70 19.42
CA GLN A 216 -7.98 -14.26 18.96
C GLN A 216 -7.91 -14.76 17.50
N TRP A 217 -7.32 -13.97 16.60
CA TRP A 217 -7.13 -14.34 15.19
C TRP A 217 -6.33 -15.63 15.06
N ARG A 218 -5.17 -15.70 15.73
CA ARG A 218 -4.31 -16.89 15.74
C ARG A 218 -4.99 -18.12 16.32
N ASN A 219 -5.79 -17.98 17.39
CA ASN A 219 -6.54 -19.08 17.98
C ASN A 219 -7.62 -19.66 17.04
N GLN A 220 -8.06 -18.87 16.06
CA GLN A 220 -9.09 -19.26 15.08
C GLN A 220 -8.51 -19.52 13.68
N GLY A 221 -7.19 -19.46 13.50
CA GLY A 221 -6.55 -19.64 12.19
C GLY A 221 -6.89 -18.53 11.18
N VAL A 222 -7.22 -17.33 11.66
CA VAL A 222 -7.52 -16.16 10.84
C VAL A 222 -6.29 -15.25 10.84
N GLY A 223 -5.91 -14.71 9.68
CA GLY A 223 -4.85 -13.71 9.58
C GLY A 223 -5.36 -12.28 9.78
N GLY A 224 -4.46 -11.32 9.73
CA GLY A 224 -4.78 -9.91 9.94
C GLY A 224 -3.97 -8.95 9.07
N LEU A 225 -4.58 -7.88 8.59
CA LEU A 225 -3.87 -6.75 7.98
C LEU A 225 -4.16 -5.47 8.77
N VAL A 226 -3.14 -4.87 9.37
CA VAL A 226 -3.30 -3.73 10.27
C VAL A 226 -2.62 -2.50 9.68
N HIS A 227 -3.39 -1.46 9.33
CA HIS A 227 -2.82 -0.18 8.92
C HIS A 227 -2.21 0.53 10.15
N LEU A 228 -0.88 0.48 10.24
CA LEU A 228 -0.12 1.00 11.36
C LEU A 228 -0.01 2.53 11.30
N PRO A 229 0.08 3.21 12.45
CA PRO A 229 0.41 4.62 12.49
C PRO A 229 1.80 4.86 11.87
N PRO A 230 2.01 5.98 11.15
CA PRO A 230 3.31 6.30 10.57
C PRO A 230 4.36 6.47 11.67
N THR A 231 5.55 5.88 11.47
CA THR A 231 6.68 6.10 12.37
C THR A 231 7.42 7.38 11.99
N THR A 232 7.76 8.19 13.00
CA THR A 232 8.63 9.37 12.80
C THR A 232 10.10 8.99 12.65
N ASP A 233 10.47 7.73 12.93
CA ASP A 233 11.84 7.26 12.89
C ASP A 233 12.13 6.47 11.60
N VAL A 234 13.17 6.90 10.89
CA VAL A 234 13.61 6.34 9.60
C VAL A 234 14.31 4.99 9.80
N ASP A 235 14.79 4.72 11.02
CA ASP A 235 15.59 3.54 11.35
C ASP A 235 14.77 2.33 11.86
N GLY A 236 13.43 2.41 11.84
CA GLY A 236 12.54 1.24 11.93
C GLY A 236 12.51 0.48 13.27
N ALA A 237 13.13 1.01 14.34
CA ALA A 237 13.31 0.27 15.59
C ALA A 237 12.06 0.17 16.49
N ASP A 238 11.12 1.11 16.42
CA ASP A 238 9.91 1.11 17.27
C ASP A 238 8.63 1.38 16.45
N ARG A 239 8.19 0.37 15.71
CA ARG A 239 6.86 0.39 15.07
C ARG A 239 5.80 -0.03 16.07
N PHE A 240 4.73 0.76 16.13
CA PHE A 240 3.57 0.45 16.97
C PHE A 240 3.07 -0.97 16.70
N GLY A 241 2.98 -1.79 17.75
CA GLY A 241 2.41 -3.13 17.68
C GLY A 241 3.25 -4.17 16.90
N ALA A 242 4.45 -3.84 16.40
CA ALA A 242 5.21 -4.75 15.55
C ALA A 242 5.60 -6.07 16.23
N ALA A 243 5.69 -6.10 17.56
CA ALA A 243 5.93 -7.33 18.32
C ALA A 243 4.79 -8.37 18.23
N HIS A 244 3.58 -7.95 17.85
CA HIS A 244 2.43 -8.84 17.69
C HIS A 244 2.33 -9.39 16.27
N LEU A 245 2.97 -8.75 15.30
CA LEU A 245 2.85 -9.02 13.87
C LEU A 245 3.92 -10.03 13.44
N ASP A 246 3.63 -10.81 12.41
CA ASP A 246 4.59 -11.75 11.82
C ASP A 246 5.64 -11.00 11.01
N TYR A 247 5.23 -9.95 10.31
CA TYR A 247 6.12 -9.05 9.56
C TYR A 247 5.37 -7.76 9.15
N VAL A 248 6.09 -6.82 8.53
CA VAL A 248 5.56 -5.52 8.12
C VAL A 248 5.80 -5.27 6.64
N ILE A 249 4.75 -4.88 5.92
CA ILE A 249 4.83 -4.24 4.60
C ILE A 249 5.05 -2.75 4.84
N GLU A 250 6.21 -2.25 4.42
CA GLU A 250 6.55 -0.84 4.50
C GLU A 250 6.30 -0.18 3.16
N ILE A 251 5.68 0.99 3.17
CA ILE A 251 5.43 1.76 1.96
C ILE A 251 6.19 3.09 2.01
N ARG A 252 6.79 3.46 0.89
CA ARG A 252 7.32 4.80 0.67
C ARG A 252 6.94 5.33 -0.71
N THR A 253 6.99 6.64 -0.85
CA THR A 253 6.90 7.31 -2.16
C THR A 253 8.18 8.08 -2.41
N GLY A 254 8.76 7.91 -3.59
CA GLY A 254 9.97 8.60 -4.04
C GLY A 254 9.99 8.67 -5.56
N ASP A 255 10.50 9.76 -6.13
CA ASP A 255 10.66 9.93 -7.60
C ASP A 255 9.39 9.66 -8.43
N GLY A 256 8.20 9.93 -7.87
CA GLY A 256 6.91 9.69 -8.53
C GLY A 256 6.43 8.23 -8.48
N GLN A 257 7.16 7.34 -7.81
CA GLN A 257 6.82 5.94 -7.63
C GLN A 257 6.40 5.62 -6.20
N ILE A 258 5.53 4.64 -6.07
CA ILE A 258 5.17 4.01 -4.80
C ILE A 258 5.92 2.70 -4.73
N GLU A 259 6.71 2.54 -3.68
CA GLU A 259 7.50 1.34 -3.45
C GLU A 259 7.07 0.68 -2.14
N ALA A 260 7.07 -0.66 -2.14
CA ALA A 260 6.82 -1.48 -0.97
C ALA A 260 8.03 -2.38 -0.67
N ARG A 261 8.24 -2.72 0.60
CA ARG A 261 9.13 -3.82 0.99
C ARG A 261 8.52 -4.63 2.13
N VAL A 262 8.82 -5.92 2.16
CA VAL A 262 8.48 -6.79 3.30
C VAL A 262 9.66 -6.88 4.25
N SER A 263 9.45 -6.50 5.50
CA SER A 263 10.47 -6.51 6.56
C SER A 263 10.08 -7.46 7.69
N GLY A 264 11.03 -8.33 8.07
CA GLY A 264 10.88 -9.29 9.18
C GLY A 264 10.44 -10.69 8.78
N LYS A 265 10.00 -10.90 7.53
CA LYS A 265 9.56 -12.21 7.04
C LYS A 265 10.74 -13.13 6.75
N GLN A 266 10.69 -14.36 7.26
CA GLN A 266 11.73 -15.36 7.02
C GLN A 266 11.78 -15.77 5.54
N GLY A 267 12.97 -15.76 4.95
CA GLY A 267 13.18 -16.20 3.57
C GLY A 267 12.84 -15.15 2.50
N VAL A 268 12.38 -13.97 2.89
CA VAL A 268 12.11 -12.84 1.97
C VAL A 268 13.10 -11.72 2.27
N ALA A 269 13.83 -11.27 1.24
CA ALA A 269 14.77 -10.16 1.39
C ALA A 269 13.99 -8.83 1.49
N PRO A 270 14.39 -7.90 2.37
CA PRO A 270 13.71 -6.60 2.54
C PRO A 270 14.10 -5.61 1.44
N THR A 271 13.81 -5.95 0.19
CA THR A 271 14.08 -5.13 -1.00
C THR A 271 12.88 -4.25 -1.33
N TRP A 272 13.13 -2.99 -1.68
CA TRP A 272 12.10 -2.09 -2.20
C TRP A 272 11.69 -2.49 -3.61
N GLN A 273 10.40 -2.64 -3.83
CA GLN A 273 9.80 -3.05 -5.10
C GLN A 273 8.74 -2.02 -5.50
N VAL A 274 8.71 -1.63 -6.77
CA VAL A 274 7.71 -0.72 -7.32
C VAL A 274 6.36 -1.42 -7.32
N VAL A 275 5.38 -0.82 -6.64
CA VAL A 275 4.00 -1.31 -6.54
C VAL A 275 2.98 -0.33 -7.13
N GLY A 276 3.42 0.84 -7.59
CA GLY A 276 2.56 1.78 -8.30
C GLY A 276 3.25 3.11 -8.60
N SER A 277 2.50 4.02 -9.21
CA SER A 277 2.92 5.42 -9.40
C SER A 277 2.13 6.33 -8.47
N ALA A 278 2.83 7.29 -7.88
CA ALA A 278 2.19 8.39 -7.17
C ALA A 278 1.74 9.44 -8.21
N PRO A 279 0.57 10.07 -8.04
CA PRO A 279 0.18 11.17 -8.91
C PRO A 279 1.26 12.26 -8.88
N CYS A 280 1.76 12.65 -10.06
CA CYS A 280 2.68 13.78 -10.16
C CYS A 280 2.05 15.00 -9.49
N SER A 281 2.69 15.50 -8.44
CA SER A 281 2.41 16.84 -7.96
C SER A 281 2.90 17.82 -9.01
N ASP A 282 2.02 18.25 -9.90
CA ASP A 282 2.28 19.35 -10.85
C ASP A 282 2.57 20.70 -10.12
N SER A 283 2.67 20.72 -8.78
CA SER A 283 2.92 21.92 -7.99
C SER A 283 4.39 22.25 -7.71
N GLU A 284 5.37 21.38 -7.98
CA GLU A 284 6.79 21.71 -7.72
C GLU A 284 7.62 22.14 -8.94
N ALA A 285 7.12 21.96 -10.17
CA ALA A 285 7.82 22.39 -11.38
C ALA A 285 7.68 23.90 -11.69
N SER A 286 6.77 24.62 -11.02
CA SER A 286 6.48 26.03 -11.33
C SER A 286 7.22 27.06 -10.45
N VAL A 287 8.04 26.65 -9.49
CA VAL A 287 8.68 27.59 -8.53
C VAL A 287 10.18 27.80 -8.76
N ARG A 288 10.82 27.11 -9.72
CA ARG A 288 12.28 27.28 -9.98
C ARG A 288 12.67 28.05 -11.24
N LEU A 289 11.73 28.71 -11.92
CA LEU A 289 12.02 29.51 -13.13
C LEU A 289 11.82 31.03 -12.99
N VAL A 290 11.52 31.56 -11.79
CA VAL A 290 11.30 33.01 -11.59
C VAL A 290 12.35 33.70 -10.71
N ASP A 291 13.37 33.00 -10.19
CA ASP A 291 14.41 33.61 -9.33
C ASP A 291 15.81 33.69 -9.96
N ARG A 292 15.90 33.66 -11.30
CA ARG A 292 17.18 33.83 -12.00
C ARG A 292 17.16 34.86 -13.12
N GLN A 293 16.40 35.94 -12.96
CA GLN A 293 16.65 37.19 -13.68
C GLN A 293 16.19 38.37 -12.81
N LEU A 294 17.08 38.88 -11.96
CA LEU A 294 17.15 40.29 -11.52
C LEU A 294 18.31 40.43 -10.54
N SER A 295 19.53 40.46 -11.05
CA SER A 295 20.70 41.02 -10.38
C SER A 295 21.81 41.18 -11.40
N GLY A 296 21.99 42.38 -11.92
CA GLY A 296 23.15 42.70 -12.73
C GLY A 296 22.94 43.78 -13.79
N THR A 297 22.64 45.00 -13.38
CA THR A 297 23.18 46.17 -14.10
C THR A 297 23.67 47.16 -13.05
N ALA A 298 24.99 47.28 -13.00
CA ALA A 298 25.74 48.15 -12.13
C ALA A 298 25.36 49.61 -12.39
N ASP A 299 25.13 50.32 -11.29
CA ASP A 299 25.12 51.77 -11.22
C ASP A 299 26.57 52.22 -11.00
N GLU A 300 27.20 52.78 -12.04
CA GLU A 300 28.37 53.65 -11.88
C GLU A 300 28.60 54.47 -13.17
N GLY A 301 28.41 55.78 -13.05
CA GLY A 301 29.31 56.76 -13.67
C GLY A 301 28.85 57.47 -14.95
N GLY A 302 28.42 58.71 -14.78
CA GLY A 302 29.07 59.82 -15.51
C GLY A 302 28.20 60.63 -16.48
N GLY A 303 28.16 61.95 -16.24
CA GLY A 303 28.31 62.93 -17.31
C GLY A 303 27.07 63.69 -17.77
N GLU A 304 26.70 64.72 -17.00
CA GLU A 304 26.70 66.14 -17.42
C GLU A 304 26.15 66.54 -18.81
N SER A 305 25.24 67.53 -18.77
CA SER A 305 25.02 68.65 -19.73
C SER A 305 23.60 68.75 -20.34
N THR A 306 22.83 69.68 -19.77
CA THR A 306 22.15 70.85 -20.39
C THR A 306 21.30 70.64 -21.67
N SER A 307 20.15 71.29 -21.86
CA SER A 307 19.92 72.74 -21.76
C SER A 307 18.43 73.08 -21.56
N GLU A 308 18.16 74.10 -20.74
CA GLU A 308 17.41 75.35 -21.04
C GLU A 308 15.88 75.27 -21.03
#